data_AF-A0A939Y835-F1
#
_entry.id   AF-A0A939Y835-F1
#
_cell.length_a   1.000
_cell.length_b   1.000
_cell.length_c   1.000
_cell.angle_alpha   90.00
_cell.angle_beta   90.00
_cell.angle_gamma   90.00
#
_symmetry.space_group_name_H-M   'P 1'
#
loop_
_entity.id
_entity.type
_entity.pdbx_description
1 polymer ?
#
loop_
_entity_poly.entity_id
_entity_poly.type
_entity_poly.pdbx_seq_one_letter_code
_entity_poly.pdbx_strand_id
1 'polypeptide(L)'
;MKKRYYLLIIAAILIAVCIWRFRPHSFTWVLDADLEQISDIYANAVVCTIREGNLQMDTYTADFSRGDEELSELIRILSSAGYTNDFRNMFLSSPDAAESRGGDKTVCLTVRWDSGTDTPRTLVFSKGLILVTPADGLRGRLCHPNSSSVLDMLTEYIQKTGKKQ
;
A
#
# COMPACT_ATOMS: atom_id res chain seq x y z
N MET A 1 -12.72 15.69 -42.36
CA MET A 1 -13.32 16.00 -41.04
C MET A 1 -13.23 14.83 -40.05
N LYS A 2 -13.55 13.58 -40.43
CA LYS A 2 -13.51 12.40 -39.53
C LYS A 2 -12.16 12.20 -38.80
N LYS A 3 -11.01 12.36 -39.47
CA LYS A 3 -9.66 12.24 -38.85
C LYS A 3 -9.42 13.20 -37.68
N ARG A 4 -9.97 14.43 -37.72
CA ARG A 4 -9.85 15.42 -36.63
C ARG A 4 -10.69 15.02 -35.42
N TYR A 5 -11.85 14.41 -35.64
CA TYR A 5 -12.72 13.91 -34.58
C TYR A 5 -12.08 12.73 -33.82
N TYR A 6 -11.46 11.77 -34.53
CA TYR A 6 -10.72 10.69 -33.89
C TYR A 6 -9.55 11.20 -33.05
N LEU A 7 -8.80 12.19 -33.54
CA LEU A 7 -7.71 12.82 -32.78
C LEU A 7 -8.22 13.48 -31.48
N LEU A 8 -9.36 14.15 -31.53
CA LEU A 8 -9.97 14.77 -30.34
C LEU A 8 -10.41 13.72 -29.32
N ILE A 9 -11.00 12.60 -29.76
CA ILE A 9 -11.39 11.51 -28.87
C ILE A 9 -10.16 10.90 -28.20
N ILE A 10 -9.10 10.61 -28.96
CA ILE A 10 -7.86 10.05 -28.41
C ILE A 10 -7.26 11.01 -27.38
N ALA A 11 -7.20 12.31 -27.69
CA ALA A 11 -6.70 13.31 -26.75
C ALA A 11 -7.53 13.35 -25.46
N ALA A 12 -8.87 13.30 -25.55
CA ALA A 12 -9.74 13.27 -24.39
C ALA A 12 -9.53 12.02 -23.51
N ILE A 13 -9.36 10.85 -24.14
CA ILE A 13 -9.05 9.59 -23.42
C ILE A 13 -7.70 9.70 -22.71
N LEU A 14 -6.66 10.22 -23.37
CA LEU A 14 -5.35 10.39 -22.77
C LEU A 14 -5.39 11.34 -21.56
N ILE A 15 -6.13 12.45 -21.66
CA ILE A 15 -6.32 13.39 -20.54
C ILE A 15 -7.03 12.70 -19.38
N ALA A 16 -8.11 11.94 -19.65
CA ALA A 16 -8.83 11.21 -18.61
C ALA A 16 -7.93 10.18 -17.90
N VAL A 17 -7.12 9.45 -18.66
CA VAL A 17 -6.14 8.49 -18.13
C VAL A 17 -5.08 9.18 -17.28
N CYS A 18 -4.58 10.34 -17.71
CA CYS A 18 -3.64 11.15 -16.92
C CYS A 18 -4.26 11.62 -15.61
N ILE A 19 -5.48 12.15 -15.64
CA ILE A 19 -6.19 12.58 -14.41
C ILE A 19 -6.37 11.39 -13.47
N TRP A 20 -6.82 10.25 -13.97
CA TRP A 20 -6.98 9.03 -13.18
C TRP A 20 -5.65 8.53 -12.57
N ARG A 21 -4.55 8.63 -13.33
CA ARG A 21 -3.21 8.20 -12.89
C ARG A 21 -2.60 9.12 -11.85
N PHE A 22 -2.74 10.44 -12.01
CA PHE A 22 -1.98 11.42 -11.22
C PHE A 22 -2.80 12.06 -10.09
N ARG A 23 -4.11 11.82 -10.01
CA ARG A 23 -4.92 12.30 -8.90
C ARG A 23 -4.50 11.60 -7.60
N PRO A 24 -4.06 12.35 -6.57
CA PRO A 24 -3.78 11.77 -5.27
C PRO A 24 -5.08 11.37 -4.57
N HIS A 25 -5.04 10.22 -3.91
CA HIS A 25 -6.09 9.64 -3.11
C HIS A 25 -5.67 9.53 -1.64
N SER A 26 -6.65 9.57 -0.74
CA SER A 26 -6.46 9.36 0.69
C SER A 26 -6.21 7.90 1.02
N PHE A 27 -5.73 7.63 2.23
CA PHE A 27 -5.55 6.26 2.71
C PHE A 27 -6.88 5.50 2.86
N THR A 28 -7.98 6.18 3.24
CA THR A 28 -9.34 5.61 3.25
C THR A 28 -9.76 5.04 1.90
N TRP A 29 -9.39 5.71 0.80
CA TRP A 29 -9.68 5.23 -0.54
C TRP A 29 -8.81 4.04 -0.94
N VAL A 30 -7.58 3.97 -0.44
CA VAL A 30 -6.69 2.81 -0.65
C VAL A 30 -7.25 1.58 0.05
N LEU A 31 -7.72 1.77 1.28
CA LEU A 31 -8.36 0.72 2.05
C LEU A 31 -9.75 0.40 1.53
N ASP A 32 -10.51 1.35 0.95
CA ASP A 32 -11.94 1.20 0.68
C ASP A 32 -12.74 0.87 1.96
N ALA A 33 -12.37 1.54 3.06
CA ALA A 33 -13.04 1.51 4.35
C ALA A 33 -12.69 2.75 5.18
N ASP A 34 -13.53 3.04 6.17
CA ASP A 34 -13.31 4.12 7.12
C ASP A 34 -12.25 3.73 8.16
N LEU A 35 -11.36 4.68 8.47
CA LEU A 35 -10.28 4.47 9.45
C LEU A 35 -10.83 4.29 10.87
N GLU A 36 -11.96 4.93 11.19
CA GLU A 36 -12.61 4.81 12.49
C GLU A 36 -13.15 3.40 12.74
N GLN A 37 -13.39 2.62 11.68
CA GLN A 37 -13.91 1.26 11.78
C GLN A 37 -12.81 0.20 11.95
N ILE A 38 -11.54 0.59 11.85
CA ILE A 38 -10.40 -0.33 12.07
C ILE A 38 -10.38 -0.78 13.52
N SER A 39 -10.39 -2.10 13.72
CA SER A 39 -10.30 -2.74 15.04
C SER A 39 -8.84 -2.93 15.44
N ASP A 40 -8.06 -3.47 14.52
CA ASP A 40 -6.66 -3.83 14.74
C ASP A 40 -5.88 -3.86 13.42
N ILE A 41 -4.58 -3.62 13.55
CA ILE A 41 -3.60 -3.77 12.47
C ILE A 41 -2.47 -4.66 12.98
N TYR A 42 -2.31 -5.81 12.33
CA TYR A 42 -1.11 -6.64 12.46
C TYR A 42 -0.06 -6.14 11.48
N ALA A 43 1.13 -5.81 11.96
CA ALA A 43 2.23 -5.31 11.15
C ALA A 43 3.42 -6.26 11.17
N ASN A 44 4.01 -6.48 10.01
CA ASN A 44 5.25 -7.22 9.81
C ASN A 44 6.19 -6.38 8.93
N ALA A 45 7.36 -6.02 9.45
CA ALA A 45 8.40 -5.35 8.70
C ALA A 45 9.60 -6.29 8.52
N VAL A 46 10.01 -6.48 7.28
CA VAL A 46 11.20 -7.23 6.89
C VAL A 46 12.26 -6.25 6.41
N VAL A 47 13.44 -6.34 7.00
CA VAL A 47 14.61 -5.55 6.61
C VAL A 47 15.75 -6.49 6.26
N CYS A 48 16.18 -6.45 5.01
CA CYS A 48 17.32 -7.15 4.47
C CYS A 48 18.54 -6.21 4.45
N THR A 49 19.61 -6.58 5.15
CA THR A 49 20.86 -5.85 5.15
C THR A 49 22.03 -6.77 4.79
N ILE A 50 23.08 -6.23 4.20
CA ILE A 50 24.33 -6.97 3.98
C ILE A 50 25.30 -6.51 5.07
N ARG A 51 25.72 -7.44 5.95
CA ARG A 51 26.75 -7.20 6.96
C ARG A 51 27.89 -8.18 6.74
N GLU A 52 29.10 -7.65 6.59
CA GLU A 52 30.31 -8.45 6.41
C GLU A 52 30.21 -9.46 5.25
N GLY A 53 29.56 -9.08 4.15
CA GLY A 53 29.35 -9.94 2.97
C GLY A 53 28.25 -11.00 3.13
N ASN A 54 27.61 -11.10 4.30
CA ASN A 54 26.47 -11.99 4.53
C ASN A 54 25.15 -11.23 4.47
N LEU A 55 24.16 -11.82 3.82
CA LEU A 55 22.79 -11.35 3.85
C LEU A 55 22.19 -11.65 5.23
N GLN A 56 21.76 -10.61 5.94
CA GLN A 56 20.98 -10.71 7.17
C GLN A 56 19.57 -10.21 6.90
N MET A 57 18.57 -10.95 7.39
CA MET A 57 17.16 -10.60 7.29
C MET A 57 16.60 -10.50 8.70
N ASP A 58 16.17 -9.30 9.07
CA ASP A 58 15.54 -9.02 10.34
C ASP A 58 14.03 -8.84 10.12
N THR A 59 13.22 -9.54 10.94
CA THR A 59 11.77 -9.44 10.89
C THR A 59 11.26 -8.85 12.20
N TYR A 60 10.39 -7.85 12.10
CA TYR A 60 9.77 -7.16 13.22
C TYR A 60 8.27 -7.30 13.12
N THR A 61 7.62 -7.67 14.22
CA THR A 61 6.16 -7.84 14.29
C THR A 61 5.58 -6.94 15.36
N ALA A 62 4.49 -6.25 15.05
CA ALA A 62 3.76 -5.40 15.98
C ALA A 62 2.25 -5.59 15.81
N ASP A 63 1.53 -5.55 16.92
CA ASP A 63 0.07 -5.57 16.97
C ASP A 63 -0.41 -4.21 17.46
N PHE A 64 -1.28 -3.57 16.68
CA PHE A 64 -1.85 -2.27 17.02
C PHE A 64 -3.36 -2.41 17.17
N SER A 65 -3.90 -2.09 18.34
CA SER A 65 -5.32 -2.21 18.64
C SER A 65 -6.00 -0.86 18.73
N ARG A 66 -7.32 -0.83 18.51
CA ARG A 66 -8.12 0.39 18.66
C ARG A 66 -7.98 0.96 20.08
N GLY A 67 -7.69 2.26 20.15
CA GLY A 67 -7.50 2.99 21.40
C GLY A 67 -6.01 3.22 21.75
N ASP A 68 -5.10 2.52 21.07
CA ASP A 68 -3.67 2.71 21.24
C ASP A 68 -3.21 4.01 20.56
N GLU A 69 -2.32 4.76 21.22
CA GLU A 69 -1.65 5.91 20.60
C GLU A 69 -0.82 5.43 19.40
N GLU A 70 -0.30 4.21 19.49
CA GLU A 70 0.53 3.63 18.46
C GLU A 70 -0.21 3.35 17.14
N LEU A 71 -1.49 2.96 17.23
CA LEU A 71 -2.33 2.78 16.05
C LEU A 71 -2.61 4.13 15.38
N SER A 72 -2.89 5.16 16.17
CA SER A 72 -3.19 6.50 15.68
C SER A 72 -2.00 7.09 14.92
N GLU A 73 -0.79 6.89 15.45
CA GLU A 73 0.44 7.33 14.79
C GLU A 73 0.74 6.52 13.51
N LEU A 74 0.50 5.20 13.52
CA LEU A 74 0.62 4.38 12.30
C LEU A 74 -0.34 4.89 11.20
N ILE A 75 -1.60 5.15 11.55
CA ILE A 75 -2.59 5.71 10.62
C ILE A 75 -2.17 7.10 10.12
N ARG A 76 -1.54 7.92 10.97
CA ARG A 76 -1.00 9.23 10.59
C ARG A 76 0.11 9.09 9.55
N ILE A 77 1.06 8.17 9.75
CA ILE A 77 2.12 7.86 8.78
C ILE A 77 1.50 7.44 7.44
N LEU A 78 0.55 6.50 7.47
CA LEU A 78 -0.14 6.01 6.27
C LEU A 78 -0.94 7.12 5.57
N SER A 79 -1.56 8.02 6.31
CA SER A 79 -2.36 9.11 5.73
C SER A 79 -1.49 10.23 5.15
N SER A 80 -0.23 10.35 5.58
CA SER A 80 0.68 11.42 5.13
C SER A 80 1.16 11.29 3.68
N ALA A 81 1.13 10.08 3.11
CA ALA A 81 1.82 9.80 1.85
C ALA A 81 1.07 10.25 0.60
N GLY A 82 -0.28 10.20 0.61
CA GLY A 82 -1.13 10.31 -0.59
C GLY A 82 -0.85 9.20 -1.62
N TYR A 83 -1.86 8.75 -2.35
CA TYR A 83 -1.73 7.56 -3.19
C TYR A 83 -2.24 7.77 -4.60
N THR A 84 -1.51 7.27 -5.60
CA THR A 84 -1.92 7.32 -7.01
C THR A 84 -2.10 5.92 -7.57
N ASN A 85 -3.01 5.77 -8.54
CA ASN A 85 -3.23 4.49 -9.21
C ASN A 85 -1.97 4.04 -9.97
N ASP A 86 -1.76 2.73 -10.08
CA ASP A 86 -0.82 2.15 -11.05
C ASP A 86 -1.56 1.84 -12.36
N PHE A 87 -0.90 2.08 -13.51
CA PHE A 87 -1.45 1.74 -14.83
C PHE A 87 -1.78 0.26 -14.98
N ARG A 88 -1.09 -0.61 -14.25
CA ARG A 88 -1.35 -2.06 -14.22
C ARG A 88 -2.77 -2.39 -13.78
N ASN A 89 -3.42 -1.52 -12.99
CA ASN A 89 -4.83 -1.71 -12.59
C ASN A 89 -5.82 -1.58 -13.76
N MET A 90 -5.43 -1.02 -14.91
CA MET A 90 -6.32 -0.88 -16.08
C MET A 90 -6.45 -2.16 -16.90
N PHE A 91 -5.53 -3.11 -16.71
CA PHE A 91 -5.53 -4.36 -17.47
C PHE A 91 -6.30 -5.43 -16.68
N LEU A 92 -7.15 -6.21 -17.38
CA LEU A 92 -8.00 -7.25 -16.81
C LEU A 92 -7.24 -8.43 -16.19
N SER A 93 -5.95 -8.55 -16.49
CA SER A 93 -5.06 -9.46 -15.78
C SER A 93 -4.91 -8.92 -14.36
N SER A 94 -5.35 -9.70 -13.36
CA SER A 94 -4.88 -9.49 -11.99
C SER A 94 -3.37 -9.28 -12.05
N PRO A 95 -2.78 -8.30 -11.33
CA PRO A 95 -1.34 -8.22 -11.27
C PRO A 95 -0.85 -9.53 -10.64
N ASP A 96 -0.50 -10.50 -11.49
CA ASP A 96 0.05 -11.79 -11.13
C ASP A 96 1.20 -11.48 -10.18
N ALA A 97 0.95 -11.75 -8.90
CA ALA A 97 1.80 -11.44 -7.76
C ALA A 97 2.73 -10.26 -8.04
N ALA A 98 2.20 -9.02 -8.00
CA ALA A 98 2.94 -7.79 -8.26
C ALA A 98 4.43 -8.00 -7.95
N GLU A 99 5.24 -8.18 -9.02
CA GLU A 99 6.63 -8.60 -8.85
C GLU A 99 7.22 -7.73 -7.76
N SER A 100 7.57 -8.35 -6.63
CA SER A 100 8.30 -7.67 -5.58
C SER A 100 9.54 -7.16 -6.29
N ARG A 101 9.56 -5.86 -6.59
CA ARG A 101 10.75 -5.20 -7.08
C ARG A 101 11.69 -5.30 -5.89
N GLY A 102 12.48 -6.37 -5.84
CA GLY A 102 13.20 -6.79 -4.63
C GLY A 102 13.85 -5.59 -3.97
N GLY A 103 13.53 -5.34 -2.71
CA GLY A 103 14.02 -4.22 -1.92
C GLY A 103 14.68 -4.70 -0.65
N ASP A 104 15.47 -3.81 -0.05
CA ASP A 104 16.07 -4.00 1.27
C ASP A 104 15.01 -3.91 2.38
N LYS A 105 13.83 -3.34 2.11
CA LYS A 105 12.73 -3.21 3.08
C LYS A 105 11.40 -3.62 2.47
N THR A 106 10.59 -4.34 3.24
CA THR A 106 9.19 -4.63 2.91
C THR A 106 8.36 -4.53 4.18
N VAL A 107 7.22 -3.86 4.11
CA VAL A 107 6.26 -3.79 5.23
C VAL A 107 4.95 -4.41 4.77
N CYS A 108 4.46 -5.38 5.51
CA CYS A 108 3.16 -6.02 5.33
C CYS A 108 2.26 -5.62 6.51
N LEU A 109 1.11 -5.03 6.22
CA LEU A 109 0.09 -4.69 7.22
C LEU A 109 -1.17 -5.48 6.91
N THR A 110 -1.73 -6.17 7.89
CA THR A 110 -3.05 -6.79 7.81
C THR A 110 -4.01 -5.99 8.67
N VAL A 111 -4.99 -5.38 8.03
CA VAL A 111 -6.00 -4.52 8.66
C VAL A 111 -7.28 -5.32 8.85
N ARG A 112 -7.86 -5.23 10.05
CA ARG A 112 -9.15 -5.85 10.42
C ARG A 112 -10.14 -4.78 10.90
N TRP A 113 -11.42 -5.09 10.77
CA TRP A 113 -12.54 -4.26 11.20
C TRP A 113 -13.41 -5.00 12.21
N ASP A 114 -14.07 -4.24 13.09
CA ASP A 114 -15.02 -4.78 14.07
C ASP A 114 -16.35 -5.20 13.43
N SER A 115 -16.63 -4.77 12.19
CA SER A 115 -17.76 -5.28 11.40
C SER A 115 -17.42 -6.72 10.96
N GLY A 116 -17.89 -7.71 11.73
CA GLY A 116 -17.64 -9.14 11.52
C GLY A 116 -18.05 -9.74 10.15
N THR A 117 -18.37 -8.91 9.16
CA THR A 117 -18.67 -9.25 7.78
C THR A 117 -17.56 -8.88 6.78
N ASP A 118 -16.60 -8.03 7.15
CA ASP A 118 -15.55 -7.59 6.23
C ASP A 118 -14.29 -8.46 6.29
N THR A 119 -13.89 -8.97 5.13
CA THR A 119 -12.63 -9.71 4.97
C THR A 119 -11.43 -8.78 5.26
N PRO A 120 -10.42 -9.23 6.04
CA PRO A 120 -9.21 -8.45 6.27
C PRO A 120 -8.56 -8.01 4.97
N ARG A 121 -7.90 -6.84 4.98
CA ARG A 121 -7.10 -6.40 3.83
C ARG A 121 -5.64 -6.41 4.21
N THR A 122 -4.83 -6.93 3.30
CA THR A 122 -3.38 -6.92 3.41
C THR A 122 -2.82 -5.84 2.50
N LEU A 123 -1.95 -5.02 3.07
CA LEU A 123 -1.20 -3.97 2.40
C LEU A 123 0.27 -4.39 2.39
N VAL A 124 0.86 -4.54 1.21
CA VAL A 124 2.28 -4.86 1.06
C VAL A 124 3.00 -3.67 0.44
N PHE A 125 3.87 -3.02 1.21
CA PHE A 125 4.69 -1.91 0.81
C PHE A 125 6.08 -2.41 0.40
N SER A 126 6.48 -2.11 -0.84
CA SER A 126 7.81 -2.44 -1.35
C SER A 126 8.21 -1.47 -2.47
N LYS A 127 9.44 -0.92 -2.42
CA LYS A 127 10.02 -0.03 -3.45
C LYS A 127 9.05 0.99 -4.09
N GLY A 128 8.36 1.78 -3.26
CA GLY A 128 7.45 2.83 -3.74
C GLY A 128 6.19 2.30 -4.43
N LEU A 129 5.81 1.07 -4.11
CA LEU A 129 4.59 0.42 -4.55
C LEU A 129 3.86 -0.14 -3.33
N ILE A 130 2.53 -0.14 -3.40
CA ILE A 130 1.65 -0.77 -2.43
C ILE A 130 0.74 -1.71 -3.17
N LEU A 131 0.73 -2.96 -2.75
CA LEU A 131 -0.28 -3.93 -3.14
C LEU A 131 -1.32 -4.01 -2.04
N VAL A 132 -2.57 -3.71 -2.38
CA VAL A 132 -3.72 -3.86 -1.50
C VAL A 132 -4.48 -5.09 -1.95
N THR A 133 -4.57 -6.11 -1.12
CA THR A 133 -5.33 -7.34 -1.43
C THR A 133 -6.37 -7.60 -0.36
N PRO A 134 -7.62 -7.93 -0.74
CA PRO A 134 -8.52 -8.61 0.17
C PRO A 134 -7.93 -9.97 0.58
N ALA A 135 -8.36 -10.51 1.72
CA ALA A 135 -7.89 -11.79 2.24
C ALA A 135 -8.11 -12.97 1.27
N ASP A 136 -9.04 -12.85 0.33
CA ASP A 136 -9.30 -13.86 -0.72
C ASP A 136 -8.26 -13.84 -1.86
N GLY A 137 -7.40 -12.82 -1.94
CA GLY A 137 -6.27 -12.72 -2.87
C GLY A 137 -6.63 -12.55 -4.36
N LEU A 138 -7.91 -12.48 -4.71
CA LEU A 138 -8.35 -12.60 -6.11
C LEU A 138 -8.30 -11.27 -6.90
N ARG A 139 -8.34 -10.12 -6.23
CA ARG A 139 -8.44 -8.79 -6.86
C ARG A 139 -7.59 -7.74 -6.14
N GLY A 140 -6.28 -7.89 -6.20
CA GLY A 140 -5.34 -6.90 -5.67
C GLY A 140 -5.35 -5.58 -6.47
N ARG A 141 -5.14 -4.47 -5.77
CA ARG A 141 -4.94 -3.13 -6.37
C ARG A 141 -3.52 -2.66 -6.13
N LEU A 142 -2.91 -2.08 -7.16
CA LEU A 142 -1.60 -1.45 -7.08
C LEU A 142 -1.68 0.06 -6.97
N CYS A 143 -1.00 0.62 -5.98
CA CYS A 143 -0.93 2.04 -5.75
C CYS A 143 0.52 2.49 -5.58
N HIS A 144 0.80 3.74 -5.89
CA HIS A 144 2.06 4.39 -5.57
C HIS A 144 1.83 5.42 -4.47
N PRO A 145 2.55 5.34 -3.34
CA PRO A 145 2.63 6.47 -2.43
C PRO A 145 3.34 7.63 -3.12
N ASN A 146 2.82 8.85 -2.98
CA ASN A 146 3.46 10.04 -3.53
C ASN A 146 4.68 10.46 -2.71
N SER A 147 4.71 10.09 -1.42
CA SER A 147 5.90 10.22 -0.58
C SER A 147 6.77 8.97 -0.66
N SER A 148 8.03 9.14 -1.06
CA SER A 148 9.01 8.05 -1.07
C SER A 148 9.46 7.61 0.33
N SER A 149 9.27 8.45 1.35
CA SER A 149 9.71 8.17 2.72
C SER A 149 8.73 7.32 3.52
N VAL A 150 7.52 7.05 3.01
CA VAL A 150 6.49 6.32 3.79
C VAL A 150 6.96 4.93 4.19
N LEU A 151 7.67 4.22 3.30
CA LEU A 151 8.19 2.88 3.59
C LEU A 151 9.26 2.93 4.68
N ASP A 152 10.13 3.94 4.66
CA ASP A 152 11.14 4.13 5.70
C ASP A 152 10.49 4.48 7.04
N MET A 153 9.55 5.43 7.06
CA MET A 153 8.81 5.81 8.26
C MET A 153 8.05 4.62 8.86
N LEU A 154 7.37 3.82 8.03
CA LEU A 154 6.68 2.61 8.49
C LEU A 154 7.67 1.58 9.06
N THR A 155 8.79 1.36 8.36
CA THR A 155 9.80 0.41 8.80
C THR A 155 10.39 0.82 10.15
N GLU A 156 10.86 2.07 10.26
CA GLU A 156 11.42 2.60 11.50
C GLU A 156 10.41 2.57 12.65
N TYR A 157 9.15 2.91 12.35
CA TYR A 157 8.09 2.90 13.35
C TYR A 157 7.81 1.49 13.88
N ILE A 158 7.70 0.49 13.00
CA ILE A 158 7.49 -0.91 13.38
C ILE A 158 8.74 -1.50 14.05
N GLN A 159 9.95 -1.10 13.65
CA GLN A 159 11.17 -1.51 14.35
C GLN A 159 11.24 -0.98 15.79
N LYS A 160 10.69 0.22 16.03
CA LYS A 160 10.66 0.85 17.35
C LYS A 160 9.58 0.25 18.26
N THR A 161 8.40 -0.04 17.73
CA THR A 161 7.24 -0.49 18.52
C THR A 161 7.11 -2.02 18.54
N GLY A 162 7.60 -2.70 17.51
CA GLY A 162 7.52 -4.14 17.34
C GLY A 162 8.63 -4.92 18.02
N LYS A 163 8.45 -6.24 18.06
CA LYS A 163 9.44 -7.19 18.55
C LYS A 163 10.18 -7.79 17.38
N LYS A 164 11.51 -7.82 17.47
CA LYS A 164 12.36 -8.58 16.55
C LYS A 164 12.13 -10.08 16.81
N GLN A 165 11.85 -10.82 15.74
CA GLN A 165 11.71 -12.27 15.74
C GLN A 165 13.06 -12.95 15.59
#